data_AF-A0AAJ2EDZ5-F1
#
_entry.id   AF-A0AAJ2EDZ5-F1
#
_cell.length_a   1.000
_cell.length_b   1.000
_cell.length_c   1.000
_cell.angle_alpha   90.00
_cell.angle_beta   90.00
_cell.angle_gamma   90.00
#
_symmetry.space_group_name_H-M   'P 1'
#
loop_
_entity.id
_entity.type
_entity.pdbx_description
1 polymer ?
#
loop_
_entity_poly.entity_id
_entity_poly.type
_entity_poly.pdbx_seq_one_letter_code
_entity_poly.pdbx_strand_id
1 'polypeptide(L)'
;MNNTQRGALAALLIVIVVIAALAPAGIGFLFAQRSQRLEETRRLNLFADATLRRAEDLTQHLSGALGEIGRVSAAPCSRPYLTELRRIALTHAQVRDAGAYDRDGRWQCSSLLGAVSVGALDGVTGGLMLPPPDWRSRDGMLAWYGLARLPGGKASLVMGRDGFYIAADPALYVDSHGAPAAPVEGVAVINTEVSRVIASAPAADAAATAAVLAVYRTAPPVRDCSPYVVRRSASMPLAVVVSAPHQPWRQRVRTLPWGWLLGGVAAGLLVAGWAAYFILRRLSPRGQLSDAVRRHQFIVAYQPIVELATRRCVGAEALVRWKYHDRIVRPDDFIPLAEHRGLIQAITDQVLDTVLLELGDFLRRYREYYVSVNLSAPDLTTHRFLDVLGPALARQGVRPGQIRIEATERSFLDADAAKEVIGAFRHAGHAVYLDDFGTGYSSLSHLQNFRVDGLKIDKSFVDTVGQDAASSSVASHIIDMAATLEVQVIAEGIEREEQAAYLHARGAQFGQGWLFSPPLTAAEFIRYAGRTRGA
;
A
#
# COMPACT_ATOMS: atom_id res chain seq x y z
N MET A 1 20.28 -7.33 -19.87
CA MET A 1 20.11 -6.82 -18.47
C MET A 1 21.22 -7.36 -17.57
N ASN A 2 22.15 -6.48 -17.17
CA ASN A 2 23.31 -6.83 -16.32
C ASN A 2 22.91 -7.13 -14.87
N ASN A 3 23.74 -7.90 -14.14
CA ASN A 3 23.52 -8.28 -12.74
C ASN A 3 23.31 -7.05 -11.82
N THR A 4 23.99 -5.95 -12.13
CA THR A 4 23.87 -4.65 -11.47
C THR A 4 22.49 -4.00 -11.64
N GLN A 5 21.88 -4.12 -12.84
CA GLN A 5 20.52 -3.60 -13.08
C GLN A 5 19.46 -4.42 -12.34
N ARG A 6 19.65 -5.74 -12.23
CA ARG A 6 18.75 -6.61 -11.42
C ARG A 6 18.84 -6.28 -9.93
N GLY A 7 20.04 -6.04 -9.41
CA GLY A 7 20.26 -5.61 -8.03
C GLY A 7 19.63 -4.24 -7.73
N ALA A 8 19.79 -3.28 -8.63
CA ALA A 8 19.19 -1.95 -8.48
C ALA A 8 17.66 -1.98 -8.51
N LEU A 9 17.07 -2.80 -9.40
CA LEU A 9 15.62 -2.95 -9.49
C LEU A 9 15.03 -3.64 -8.26
N ALA A 10 15.73 -4.66 -7.73
CA ALA A 10 15.34 -5.33 -6.49
C ALA A 10 15.43 -4.40 -5.28
N ALA A 11 16.50 -3.59 -5.19
CA ALA A 11 16.66 -2.61 -4.12
C ALA A 11 15.57 -1.53 -4.16
N LEU A 12 15.24 -1.00 -5.34
CA LEU A 12 14.14 -0.04 -5.51
C LEU A 12 12.79 -0.66 -5.09
N LEU A 13 12.58 -1.93 -5.39
CA LEU A 13 11.38 -2.67 -5.00
C LEU A 13 11.24 -2.80 -3.48
N ILE A 14 12.34 -3.14 -2.81
CA ILE A 14 12.39 -3.23 -1.36
C ILE A 14 12.07 -1.86 -0.75
N VAL A 15 12.64 -0.79 -1.29
CA VAL A 15 12.37 0.58 -0.83
C VAL A 15 10.89 0.95 -0.98
N ILE A 16 10.27 0.65 -2.12
CA ILE A 16 8.85 0.94 -2.35
C ILE A 16 7.96 0.15 -1.38
N VAL A 17 8.24 -1.14 -1.17
CA VAL A 17 7.47 -1.98 -0.24
C VAL A 17 7.64 -1.51 1.20
N VAL A 18 8.86 -1.12 1.60
CA VAL A 18 9.14 -0.59 2.93
C VAL A 18 8.42 0.74 3.15
N ILE A 19 8.45 1.66 2.19
CA ILE A 19 7.72 2.93 2.27
C ILE A 19 6.21 2.67 2.36
N ALA A 20 5.68 1.77 1.53
CA ALA A 20 4.26 1.41 1.53
C ALA A 20 3.80 0.77 2.85
N ALA A 21 4.68 0.07 3.56
CA ALA A 21 4.40 -0.49 4.87
C ALA A 21 4.51 0.54 6.01
N LEU A 22 5.54 1.39 5.97
CA LEU A 22 5.87 2.30 7.08
C LEU A 22 5.06 3.60 7.05
N ALA A 23 4.78 4.15 5.88
CA ALA A 23 4.10 5.45 5.77
C ALA A 23 2.66 5.41 6.36
N PRO A 24 1.81 4.41 6.06
CA PRO A 24 0.48 4.31 6.66
C PRO A 24 0.51 4.09 8.17
N ALA A 25 1.48 3.32 8.68
CA ALA A 25 1.67 3.14 10.12
C ALA A 25 2.08 4.45 10.81
N GLY A 26 2.98 5.23 10.19
CA GLY A 26 3.35 6.56 10.66
C GLY A 26 2.18 7.54 10.66
N ILE A 27 1.36 7.55 9.61
CA ILE A 27 0.15 8.37 9.53
C ILE A 27 -0.86 7.96 10.61
N GLY A 28 -1.09 6.65 10.80
CA GLY A 28 -1.96 6.13 11.85
C GLY A 28 -1.52 6.55 13.24
N PHE A 29 -0.21 6.57 13.50
CA PHE A 29 0.36 7.06 14.75
C PHE A 29 0.12 8.57 14.96
N LEU A 30 0.35 9.39 13.93
CA LEU A 30 0.10 10.83 13.99
C LEU A 30 -1.39 11.13 14.22
N PHE A 31 -2.27 10.39 13.55
CA PHE A 31 -3.71 10.53 13.72
C PHE A 31 -4.16 10.14 15.13
N ALA A 32 -3.61 9.04 15.67
CA ALA A 32 -3.86 8.61 17.04
C ALA A 32 -3.46 9.69 18.06
N GLN A 33 -2.28 10.30 17.89
CA GLN A 33 -1.83 11.41 18.74
C GLN A 33 -2.73 12.64 18.63
N ARG A 34 -3.15 13.00 17.41
CA ARG A 34 -4.02 14.16 17.18
C ARG A 34 -5.41 13.94 17.79
N SER A 35 -5.98 12.76 17.62
CA SER A 35 -7.27 12.38 18.18
C SER A 35 -7.29 12.48 19.71
N GLN A 36 -6.25 11.95 20.37
CA GLN A 36 -6.13 12.03 21.83
C GLN A 36 -6.08 13.47 22.34
N ARG A 37 -5.27 14.35 21.72
CA ARG A 37 -5.17 15.76 22.12
C ARG A 37 -6.48 16.52 21.95
N LEU A 38 -7.24 16.20 20.90
CA LEU A 38 -8.55 16.81 20.66
C LEU A 38 -9.55 16.41 21.74
N GLU A 39 -9.59 15.13 22.10
CA GLU A 39 -10.48 14.64 23.15
C GLU A 39 -10.12 15.19 24.53
N GLU A 40 -8.82 15.27 24.87
CA GLU A 40 -8.34 15.93 26.09
C GLU A 40 -8.78 17.40 26.15
N THR A 41 -8.58 18.14 25.05
CA THR A 41 -9.00 19.56 24.96
C THR A 41 -10.51 19.70 25.10
N ARG A 42 -11.30 18.80 24.50
CA ARG A 42 -12.77 18.78 24.61
C ARG A 42 -13.21 18.57 26.06
N ARG A 43 -12.60 17.64 26.79
CA ARG A 43 -12.91 17.40 28.21
C ARG A 43 -12.57 18.60 29.09
N LEU A 44 -11.42 19.25 28.86
CA LEU A 44 -11.04 20.48 29.56
C LEU A 44 -12.03 21.62 29.27
N ASN A 45 -12.49 21.76 28.03
CA ASN A 45 -13.49 22.75 27.66
C ASN A 45 -14.81 22.53 28.41
N LEU A 46 -15.33 21.30 28.42
CA LEU A 46 -16.56 20.95 29.15
C LEU A 46 -16.42 21.21 30.66
N PHE A 47 -15.27 20.87 31.22
CA PHE A 47 -14.97 21.14 32.63
C PHE A 47 -14.92 22.65 32.92
N ALA A 48 -14.18 23.42 32.11
CA ALA A 48 -14.09 24.87 32.26
C ALA A 48 -15.45 25.57 32.13
N ASP A 49 -16.31 25.13 31.19
CA ASP A 49 -17.65 25.67 31.01
C ASP A 49 -18.56 25.34 32.21
N ALA A 50 -18.44 24.14 32.78
CA ALA A 50 -19.18 23.74 33.98
C ALA A 50 -18.74 24.54 35.21
N THR A 51 -17.43 24.70 35.41
CA THR A 51 -16.88 25.51 36.50
C THR A 51 -17.26 26.98 36.36
N LEU A 52 -17.28 27.53 35.13
CA LEU A 52 -17.68 28.93 34.92
C LEU A 52 -19.16 29.14 35.29
N ARG A 53 -20.06 28.30 34.78
CA ARG A 53 -21.50 28.38 35.14
C ARG A 53 -21.69 28.28 36.66
N ARG A 54 -20.96 27.37 37.31
CA ARG A 54 -21.01 27.22 38.77
C ARG A 54 -20.54 28.48 39.49
N ALA A 55 -19.45 29.10 39.04
CA ALA A 55 -18.94 30.34 39.61
C ALA A 55 -19.93 31.50 39.44
N GLU A 56 -20.61 31.59 38.29
CA GLU A 56 -21.67 32.57 38.03
C GLU A 56 -22.87 32.34 38.97
N ASP A 57 -23.39 31.12 39.03
CA ASP A 57 -24.52 30.74 39.90
C ASP A 57 -24.22 31.02 41.38
N LEU A 58 -23.02 30.67 41.84
CA LEU A 58 -22.60 30.92 43.21
C LEU A 58 -22.51 32.42 43.50
N THR A 59 -21.94 33.21 42.59
CA THR A 59 -21.86 34.67 42.73
C THR A 59 -23.24 35.30 42.77
N GLN A 60 -24.18 34.80 41.96
CA GLN A 60 -25.57 35.26 41.96
C GLN A 60 -26.30 34.90 43.26
N HIS A 61 -26.16 33.67 43.76
CA HIS A 61 -26.76 33.25 45.04
C HIS A 61 -26.21 34.06 46.22
N LEU A 62 -24.89 34.28 46.26
CA LEU A 62 -24.27 35.09 47.30
C LEU A 62 -24.75 36.55 47.23
N SER A 63 -24.80 37.14 46.02
CA SER A 63 -25.31 38.51 45.84
C SER A 63 -26.80 38.63 46.22
N GLY A 64 -27.60 37.59 45.96
CA GLY A 64 -28.99 37.48 46.38
C GLY A 64 -29.15 37.47 47.90
N ALA A 65 -28.39 36.62 48.60
CA ALA A 65 -28.38 36.57 50.06
C ALA A 65 -27.98 37.92 50.69
N LEU A 66 -26.96 38.57 50.12
CA LEU A 66 -26.55 39.90 50.53
C LEU A 66 -27.66 40.95 50.28
N GLY A 67 -28.40 40.83 49.17
CA GLY A 67 -29.59 41.63 48.89
C GLY A 67 -30.73 41.46 49.90
N GLU A 68 -30.92 40.26 50.44
CA GLU A 68 -31.91 40.01 51.49
C GLU A 68 -31.54 40.71 52.80
N ILE A 69 -30.25 40.71 53.17
CA ILE A 69 -29.78 41.43 54.37
C ILE A 69 -30.10 42.92 54.27
N GLY A 70 -29.87 43.53 53.11
CA GLY A 70 -30.17 44.94 52.87
C GLY A 70 -31.66 45.31 52.98
N ARG A 71 -32.58 44.32 52.98
CA ARG A 71 -34.02 44.55 53.17
C ARG A 71 -34.48 44.38 54.62
N VAL A 72 -33.60 43.93 55.52
CA VAL A 72 -33.94 43.76 56.94
C VAL A 72 -34.17 45.13 57.57
N SER A 73 -35.39 45.38 58.04
CA SER A 73 -35.77 46.68 58.62
C SER A 73 -35.36 46.85 60.10
N ALA A 74 -34.91 45.79 60.76
CA ALA A 74 -34.47 45.85 62.15
C ALA A 74 -33.14 46.63 62.26
N ALA A 75 -32.96 47.35 63.37
CA ALA A 75 -31.72 48.11 63.61
C ALA A 75 -30.50 47.17 63.56
N PRO A 76 -29.39 47.56 62.90
CA PRO A 76 -28.19 46.74 62.78
C PRO A 76 -27.74 46.19 64.13
N CYS A 77 -27.41 44.90 64.16
CA CYS A 77 -26.93 44.19 65.34
C CYS A 77 -27.90 44.10 66.54
N SER A 78 -29.16 44.51 66.38
CA SER A 78 -30.23 44.22 67.35
C SER A 78 -30.58 42.72 67.38
N ARG A 79 -31.25 42.26 68.44
CA ARG A 79 -31.70 40.85 68.53
C ARG A 79 -32.57 40.43 67.32
N PRO A 80 -33.58 41.20 66.87
CA PRO A 80 -34.35 40.85 65.67
C PRO A 80 -33.50 40.80 64.39
N TYR A 81 -32.51 41.70 64.24
CA TYR A 81 -31.60 41.69 63.10
C TYR A 81 -30.74 40.42 63.06
N LEU A 82 -30.16 40.02 64.19
CA LEU A 82 -29.36 38.79 64.30
C LEU A 82 -30.17 37.52 64.01
N THR A 83 -31.46 37.49 64.39
CA THR A 83 -32.35 36.38 64.04
C THR A 83 -32.56 36.27 62.53
N GLU A 84 -32.78 37.39 61.84
CA GLU A 84 -32.89 37.41 60.37
C GLU A 84 -31.59 37.00 59.69
N LEU A 85 -30.43 37.47 60.17
CA LEU A 85 -29.13 37.04 59.63
C LEU A 85 -28.92 35.53 59.73
N ARG A 86 -29.28 34.93 60.87
CA ARG A 86 -29.22 33.47 61.05
C ARG A 86 -30.18 32.75 60.12
N ARG A 87 -31.39 33.26 59.94
CA ARG A 87 -32.36 32.72 58.98
C ARG A 87 -31.79 32.76 57.56
N ILE A 88 -31.20 33.88 57.14
CA ILE A 88 -30.60 34.05 55.80
C ILE A 88 -29.43 33.08 55.60
N ALA A 89 -28.52 32.97 56.58
CA ALA A 89 -27.39 32.04 56.54
C ALA A 89 -27.84 30.57 56.49
N LEU A 90 -28.92 30.20 57.19
CA LEU A 90 -29.50 28.86 57.12
C LEU A 90 -30.27 28.59 55.81
N THR A 91 -30.86 29.62 55.20
CA THR A 91 -31.59 29.50 53.94
C THR A 91 -30.64 29.34 52.76
N HIS A 92 -29.51 30.05 52.78
CA HIS A 92 -28.49 30.01 51.74
C HIS A 92 -27.35 29.09 52.17
N ALA A 93 -27.40 27.82 51.77
CA ALA A 93 -26.44 26.79 52.18
C ALA A 93 -24.96 27.12 51.87
N GLN A 94 -24.69 28.08 50.97
CA GLN A 94 -23.35 28.53 50.60
C GLN A 94 -22.82 29.67 51.48
N VAL A 95 -23.69 30.30 52.29
CA VAL A 95 -23.33 31.37 53.22
C VAL A 95 -22.90 30.73 54.53
N ARG A 96 -21.63 30.95 54.89
CA ARG A 96 -21.04 30.46 56.14
C ARG A 96 -21.31 31.40 57.31
N ASP A 97 -21.29 32.70 57.05
CA ASP A 97 -21.58 33.74 58.04
C ASP A 97 -22.14 34.98 57.35
N ALA A 98 -22.92 35.79 58.07
CA ALA A 98 -23.48 37.05 57.63
C ALA A 98 -23.43 38.06 58.77
N GLY A 99 -23.23 39.34 58.49
CA GLY A 99 -23.07 40.33 59.55
C GLY A 99 -23.01 41.77 59.09
N ALA A 100 -22.63 42.65 60.00
CA ALA A 100 -22.50 44.10 59.76
C ALA A 100 -21.14 44.64 60.17
N TYR A 101 -20.68 45.68 59.48
CA TYR A 101 -19.45 46.42 59.74
C TYR A 101 -19.70 47.93 59.64
N ASP A 102 -18.90 48.73 60.36
CA ASP A 102 -19.00 50.19 60.35
C ASP A 102 -18.28 50.83 59.15
N ARG A 103 -18.34 52.17 59.05
CA ARG A 103 -17.67 52.91 57.95
C ARG A 103 -16.14 52.76 57.95
N ASP A 104 -15.56 52.44 59.10
CA ASP A 104 -14.13 52.23 59.27
C ASP A 104 -13.73 50.75 59.05
N GLY A 105 -14.69 49.91 58.63
CA GLY A 105 -14.48 48.49 58.39
C GLY A 105 -14.45 47.63 59.66
N ARG A 106 -14.81 48.17 60.83
CA ARG A 106 -14.87 47.40 62.07
C ARG A 106 -16.13 46.55 62.11
N TRP A 107 -15.96 45.29 62.47
CA TRP A 107 -17.07 44.35 62.58
C TRP A 107 -17.97 44.70 63.77
N GLN A 108 -19.26 44.85 63.52
CA GLN A 108 -20.25 45.17 64.55
C GLN A 108 -20.98 43.93 65.05
N CYS A 109 -21.29 42.99 64.15
CA CYS A 109 -21.94 41.73 64.51
C CYS A 109 -21.84 40.68 63.42
N SER A 110 -22.06 39.43 63.82
CA SER A 110 -22.04 38.23 62.98
C SER A 110 -23.22 37.31 63.35
N SER A 111 -23.74 36.56 62.38
CA SER A 111 -24.79 35.57 62.58
C SER A 111 -24.35 34.45 63.52
N LEU A 112 -23.05 34.13 63.48
CA LEU A 112 -22.38 33.12 64.30
C LEU A 112 -22.02 33.64 65.70
N LEU A 113 -21.44 34.84 65.81
CA LEU A 113 -20.94 35.38 67.08
C LEU A 113 -21.93 36.30 67.83
N GLY A 114 -22.99 36.77 67.18
CA GLY A 114 -23.87 37.80 67.72
C GLY A 114 -23.26 39.20 67.64
N ALA A 115 -23.65 40.09 68.56
CA ALA A 115 -23.08 41.44 68.65
C ALA A 115 -21.63 41.37 69.15
N VAL A 116 -20.71 41.99 68.41
CA VAL A 116 -19.29 42.01 68.72
C VAL A 116 -18.97 43.34 69.40
N SER A 117 -18.68 43.31 70.70
CA SER A 117 -18.19 44.49 71.43
C SER A 117 -16.66 44.51 71.44
N VAL A 118 -16.09 45.72 71.34
CA VAL A 118 -14.66 46.00 71.14
C VAL A 118 -13.75 45.53 72.31
N GLY A 119 -14.30 44.87 73.35
CA GLY A 119 -13.52 44.33 74.47
C GLY A 119 -13.83 42.88 74.88
N ALA A 120 -14.76 42.17 74.23
CA ALA A 120 -15.18 40.84 74.68
C ALA A 120 -14.39 39.66 74.07
N LEU A 121 -13.46 39.90 73.14
CA LEU A 121 -12.81 38.85 72.33
C LEU A 121 -11.29 39.05 72.17
N ASP A 122 -10.62 39.61 73.19
CA ASP A 122 -9.18 39.94 73.22
C ASP A 122 -8.20 38.74 73.17
N GLY A 123 -8.67 37.55 72.83
CA GLY A 123 -7.81 36.39 72.53
C GLY A 123 -8.10 35.69 71.21
N VAL A 124 -9.21 35.99 70.53
CA VAL A 124 -9.68 35.23 69.35
C VAL A 124 -9.87 36.11 68.11
N THR A 125 -10.05 37.42 68.26
CA THR A 125 -10.43 38.30 67.14
C THR A 125 -9.55 39.53 66.92
N GLY A 126 -8.63 39.88 67.84
CA GLY A 126 -7.56 40.86 67.63
C GLY A 126 -7.96 42.14 66.87
N GLY A 127 -9.12 42.73 67.19
CA GLY A 127 -9.70 43.85 66.45
C GLY A 127 -9.97 43.50 64.98
N LEU A 128 -11.10 42.83 64.69
CA LEU A 128 -11.54 42.53 63.32
C LEU A 128 -11.89 43.84 62.57
N MET A 129 -10.89 44.42 61.91
CA MET A 129 -11.06 45.47 60.90
C MET A 129 -10.89 44.82 59.52
N LEU A 130 -11.88 45.01 58.63
CA LEU A 130 -11.75 44.62 57.24
C LEU A 130 -10.59 45.42 56.62
N PRO A 131 -9.65 44.76 55.93
CA PRO A 131 -8.69 45.48 55.11
C PRO A 131 -9.43 46.21 53.97
N PRO A 132 -8.75 47.08 53.20
CA PRO A 132 -9.32 47.59 51.96
C PRO A 132 -9.82 46.44 51.07
N PRO A 133 -10.97 46.60 50.39
CA PRO A 133 -11.54 45.56 49.54
C PRO A 133 -10.60 45.26 48.37
N ASP A 134 -10.48 43.98 48.04
CA ASP A 134 -9.68 43.51 46.91
C ASP A 134 -10.33 43.84 45.58
N TRP A 135 -11.66 43.99 45.58
CA TRP A 135 -12.45 44.39 44.42
C TRP A 135 -13.65 45.23 44.84
N ARG A 136 -14.00 46.21 43.99
CA ARG A 136 -15.19 47.06 44.15
C ARG A 136 -15.92 47.16 42.81
N SER A 137 -17.19 46.78 42.81
CA SER A 137 -18.09 46.93 41.68
C SER A 137 -18.60 48.35 41.54
N ARG A 138 -19.11 48.68 40.35
CA ARG A 138 -19.78 49.96 40.05
C ARG A 138 -21.04 50.18 40.87
N ASP A 139 -21.74 49.12 41.24
CA ASP A 139 -22.97 49.14 42.03
C ASP A 139 -22.72 49.15 43.56
N GLY A 140 -21.47 49.31 43.99
CA GLY A 140 -21.11 49.42 45.41
C GLY A 140 -20.82 48.09 46.10
N MET A 141 -20.87 46.96 45.39
CA MET A 141 -20.43 45.67 45.93
C MET A 141 -18.92 45.67 46.22
N LEU A 142 -18.54 45.11 47.35
CA LEU A 142 -17.16 44.95 47.81
C LEU A 142 -16.85 43.46 47.95
N ALA A 143 -15.64 43.04 47.59
CA ALA A 143 -15.19 41.67 47.83
C ALA A 143 -13.78 41.63 48.43
N TRP A 144 -13.58 40.66 49.32
CA TRP A 144 -12.29 40.31 49.92
C TRP A 144 -12.02 38.82 49.67
N TYR A 145 -10.88 38.51 49.08
CA TYR A 145 -10.49 37.17 48.65
C TYR A 145 -9.45 36.59 49.62
N GLY A 146 -9.76 35.44 50.22
CA GLY A 146 -8.82 34.70 51.06
C GLY A 146 -8.64 35.26 52.47
N LEU A 147 -9.67 35.89 53.03
CA LEU A 147 -9.61 36.46 54.38
C LEU A 147 -9.60 35.33 55.42
N ALA A 148 -8.47 35.13 56.12
CA ALA A 148 -8.27 34.03 57.08
C ALA A 148 -8.77 34.32 58.51
N ARG A 149 -9.35 35.51 58.75
CA ARG A 149 -9.67 36.02 60.11
C ARG A 149 -11.14 35.89 60.51
N LEU A 150 -11.91 35.07 59.80
CA LEU A 150 -13.30 34.80 60.18
C LEU A 150 -13.42 33.73 61.26
N PRO A 151 -14.48 33.78 62.08
CA PRO A 151 -14.70 32.75 63.09
C PRO A 151 -14.82 31.38 62.41
N GLY A 152 -13.94 30.45 62.79
CA GLY A 152 -13.77 29.14 62.14
C GLY A 152 -12.55 28.99 61.21
N GLY A 153 -11.64 29.98 61.15
CA GLY A 153 -10.20 29.79 60.84
C GLY A 153 -9.80 29.34 59.43
N LYS A 154 -10.73 29.29 58.46
CA LYS A 154 -10.40 28.98 57.05
C LYS A 154 -10.42 30.25 56.21
N ALA A 155 -9.59 30.30 55.17
CA ALA A 155 -9.63 31.37 54.17
C ALA A 155 -11.06 31.48 53.60
N SER A 156 -11.64 32.67 53.66
CA SER A 156 -13.02 32.89 53.23
C SER A 156 -13.10 33.98 52.17
N LEU A 157 -14.09 33.83 51.29
CA LEU A 157 -14.55 34.88 50.40
C LEU A 157 -15.57 35.72 51.18
N VAL A 158 -15.31 37.01 51.33
CA VAL A 158 -16.27 37.94 51.94
C VAL A 158 -16.81 38.85 50.84
N MET A 159 -18.12 38.98 50.76
CA MET A 159 -18.80 39.96 49.92
C MET A 159 -19.59 40.91 50.79
N GLY A 160 -19.54 42.21 50.52
CA GLY A 160 -20.25 43.20 51.31
C GLY A 160 -20.78 44.37 50.51
N ARG A 161 -21.77 45.06 51.07
CA ARG A 161 -22.40 46.25 50.51
C ARG A 161 -23.07 47.02 51.64
N ASP A 162 -23.07 48.35 51.59
CA ASP A 162 -23.80 49.23 52.51
C ASP A 162 -23.64 48.91 54.01
N GLY A 163 -22.44 48.48 54.44
CA GLY A 163 -22.14 48.17 55.84
C GLY A 163 -22.56 46.77 56.31
N PHE A 164 -22.99 45.88 55.42
CA PHE A 164 -23.23 44.47 55.73
C PHE A 164 -22.45 43.53 54.81
N TYR A 165 -22.18 42.32 55.30
CA TYR A 165 -21.36 41.33 54.60
C TYR A 165 -21.96 39.93 54.72
N ILE A 166 -21.54 39.08 53.79
CA ILE A 166 -21.62 37.62 53.86
C ILE A 166 -20.24 37.02 53.64
N ALA A 167 -20.02 35.85 54.22
CA ALA A 167 -18.83 35.05 54.05
C ALA A 167 -19.17 33.68 53.49
N ALA A 168 -18.38 33.19 52.54
CA ALA A 168 -18.53 31.89 51.92
C ALA A 168 -17.17 31.17 51.83
N ASP A 169 -17.22 29.84 51.65
CA ASP A 169 -16.02 29.05 51.38
C ASP A 169 -15.63 29.22 49.89
N PRO A 170 -14.45 29.79 49.57
CA PRO A 170 -14.01 29.97 48.19
C PRO A 170 -13.87 28.64 47.45
N ALA A 171 -13.65 27.50 48.14
CA ALA A 171 -13.56 26.19 47.50
C ALA A 171 -14.83 25.83 46.69
N LEU A 172 -15.99 26.39 47.05
CA LEU A 172 -17.27 26.15 46.36
C LEU A 172 -17.28 26.65 44.90
N TYR A 173 -16.37 27.57 44.53
CA TYR A 173 -16.22 28.07 43.16
C TYR A 173 -15.53 27.07 42.22
N VAL A 174 -14.65 26.24 42.76
CA VAL A 174 -13.84 25.26 42.00
C VAL A 174 -14.31 23.82 42.23
N ASP A 175 -15.22 23.62 43.18
CA ASP A 175 -15.81 22.33 43.48
C ASP A 175 -16.82 21.90 42.40
N SER A 176 -16.37 21.00 41.53
CA SER A 176 -17.09 20.56 40.33
C SER A 176 -17.81 19.23 40.55
N HIS A 177 -18.69 19.14 41.54
CA HIS A 177 -19.58 17.98 41.68
C HIS A 177 -20.54 17.93 40.48
N GLY A 178 -20.44 16.89 39.66
CA GLY A 178 -21.29 16.69 38.46
C GLY A 178 -20.66 17.11 37.12
N ALA A 179 -19.47 17.72 37.12
CA ALA A 179 -18.70 17.89 35.88
C ALA A 179 -18.11 16.54 35.43
N PRO A 180 -17.92 16.31 34.11
CA PRO A 180 -17.22 15.12 33.64
C PRO A 180 -15.83 15.08 34.28
N ALA A 181 -15.45 13.94 34.87
CA ALA A 181 -14.16 13.76 35.51
C ALA A 181 -13.04 14.03 34.49
N ALA A 182 -12.38 15.18 34.64
CA ALA A 182 -11.22 15.56 33.85
C ALA A 182 -9.99 15.49 34.76
N PRO A 183 -8.89 14.83 34.35
CA PRO A 183 -7.64 14.96 35.05
C PRO A 183 -7.14 16.39 34.84
N VAL A 184 -7.31 17.23 35.84
CA VAL A 184 -6.84 18.62 35.85
C VAL A 184 -5.65 18.75 36.79
N GLU A 185 -4.64 19.50 36.36
CA GLU A 185 -3.47 19.83 37.20
C GLU A 185 -3.79 20.98 38.15
N GLY A 186 -4.54 21.97 37.65
CA GLY A 186 -5.04 23.07 38.44
C GLY A 186 -6.26 23.70 37.80
N VAL A 187 -7.16 24.21 38.64
CA VAL A 187 -8.26 25.09 38.23
C VAL A 187 -8.24 26.35 39.10
N ALA A 188 -8.50 27.50 38.49
CA ALA A 188 -8.69 28.74 39.22
C ALA A 188 -9.83 29.57 38.65
N VAL A 189 -10.60 30.19 39.56
CA VAL A 189 -11.55 31.25 39.24
C VAL A 189 -10.89 32.58 39.57
N ILE A 190 -10.91 33.52 38.62
CA ILE A 190 -10.17 34.77 38.63
C ILE A 190 -11.17 35.92 38.45
N ASN A 191 -11.04 36.96 39.25
CA ASN A 191 -11.69 38.23 38.96
C ASN A 191 -10.95 38.93 37.81
N THR A 192 -11.64 39.21 36.72
CA THR A 192 -11.02 39.72 35.48
C THR A 192 -10.60 41.19 35.57
N GLU A 193 -11.24 41.99 36.43
CA GLU A 193 -10.94 43.42 36.59
C GLU A 193 -9.67 43.65 37.39
N VAL A 194 -9.44 42.86 38.45
CA VAL A 194 -8.27 42.98 39.33
C VAL A 194 -7.21 41.89 39.08
N SER A 195 -7.47 40.95 38.17
CA SER A 195 -6.58 39.82 37.84
C SER A 195 -6.12 39.05 39.08
N ARG A 196 -7.05 38.82 40.02
CA ARG A 196 -6.82 38.17 41.31
C ARG A 196 -7.64 36.88 41.41
N VAL A 197 -7.03 35.84 41.98
CA VAL A 197 -7.67 34.54 42.17
C VAL A 197 -8.70 34.64 43.29
N ILE A 198 -9.93 34.25 42.98
CA ILE A 198 -11.04 34.12 43.92
C ILE A 198 -10.96 32.77 44.63
N ALA A 199 -10.69 31.72 43.85
CA ALA A 199 -10.58 30.34 44.30
C ALA A 199 -9.67 29.54 43.38
N SER A 200 -8.95 28.56 43.93
CA SER A 200 -8.18 27.58 43.16
C SER A 200 -8.31 26.19 43.76
N ALA A 201 -8.14 25.16 42.92
CA ALA A 201 -7.96 23.78 43.36
C ALA A 201 -6.74 23.15 42.67
N PRO A 202 -5.86 22.45 43.42
CA PRO A 202 -5.88 22.30 44.89
C PRO A 202 -5.61 23.62 45.64
N ALA A 203 -6.40 23.91 46.69
CA ALA A 203 -6.48 25.24 47.32
C ALA A 203 -5.25 25.67 48.14
N ALA A 204 -4.36 24.74 48.48
CA ALA A 204 -3.16 24.99 49.30
C ALA A 204 -1.86 25.06 48.49
N ASP A 205 -1.94 24.97 47.15
CA ASP A 205 -0.76 24.99 46.28
C ASP A 205 -0.57 26.38 45.64
N ALA A 206 0.34 27.15 46.25
CA ALA A 206 0.73 28.47 45.76
C ALA A 206 1.42 28.39 44.38
N ALA A 207 2.14 27.31 44.10
CA ALA A 207 2.83 27.12 42.82
C ALA A 207 1.82 26.82 41.70
N ALA A 208 0.85 25.94 41.95
CA ALA A 208 -0.25 25.69 41.01
C ALA A 208 -1.07 26.95 40.76
N THR A 209 -1.40 27.70 41.82
CA THR A 209 -2.14 28.96 41.69
C THR A 209 -1.37 30.01 40.89
N ALA A 210 -0.05 30.12 41.10
CA ALA A 210 0.81 31.02 40.32
C ALA A 210 0.93 30.60 38.85
N ALA A 211 1.04 29.29 38.57
CA ALA A 211 1.10 28.76 37.22
C ALA A 211 -0.18 29.04 36.43
N VAL A 212 -1.34 28.81 37.04
CA VAL A 212 -2.65 29.09 36.41
C VAL A 212 -2.85 30.60 36.17
N LEU A 213 -2.40 31.44 37.11
CA LEU A 213 -2.45 32.90 36.95
C LEU A 213 -1.49 33.40 35.87
N ALA A 214 -0.32 32.78 35.71
CA ALA A 214 0.60 33.07 34.62
C ALA A 214 -0.05 32.74 33.27
N VAL A 215 -0.70 31.58 33.15
CA VAL A 215 -1.49 31.22 31.97
C VAL A 215 -2.54 32.30 31.67
N TYR A 216 -3.32 32.75 32.64
CA TYR A 216 -4.30 33.82 32.41
C TYR A 216 -3.71 35.12 31.85
N ARG A 217 -2.54 35.53 32.36
CA ARG A 217 -1.90 36.82 32.04
C ARG A 217 -1.14 36.82 30.72
N THR A 218 -0.49 35.70 30.37
CA THR A 218 0.48 35.64 29.26
C THR A 218 0.07 34.70 28.15
N ALA A 219 -1.00 33.90 28.30
CA ALA A 219 -1.37 32.94 27.28
C ALA A 219 -1.88 33.62 26.00
N PRO A 220 -1.37 33.22 24.82
CA PRO A 220 -2.00 33.56 23.55
C PRO A 220 -3.42 32.98 23.46
N PRO A 221 -4.28 33.46 22.53
CA PRO A 221 -5.61 32.91 22.34
C PRO A 221 -5.55 31.39 22.12
N VAL A 222 -6.47 30.67 22.79
CA VAL A 222 -6.54 29.20 22.83
C VAL A 222 -6.51 28.64 21.41
N ARG A 223 -5.47 27.88 21.08
CA ARG A 223 -5.38 27.08 19.84
C ARG A 223 -5.86 25.66 20.10
N ASP A 224 -6.29 24.97 19.05
CA ASP A 224 -6.50 23.51 19.09
C ASP A 224 -5.26 22.83 19.69
N CYS A 225 -5.46 22.00 20.72
CA CYS A 225 -4.42 21.28 21.48
C CYS A 225 -3.61 22.09 22.51
N SER A 226 -4.14 23.20 23.04
CA SER A 226 -3.51 23.90 24.18
C SER A 226 -3.65 23.06 25.48
N PRO A 227 -2.61 22.96 26.33
CA PRO A 227 -2.69 22.21 27.59
C PRO A 227 -3.47 22.93 28.69
N TYR A 228 -4.17 24.02 28.33
CA TYR A 228 -4.99 24.82 29.21
C TYR A 228 -6.18 25.37 28.44
N VAL A 229 -7.22 25.71 29.20
CA VAL A 229 -8.44 26.35 28.70
C VAL A 229 -8.72 27.57 29.57
N VAL A 230 -8.99 28.70 28.92
CA VAL A 230 -9.47 29.93 29.57
C VAL A 230 -10.92 30.19 29.12
N ARG A 231 -11.80 30.41 30.09
CA ARG A 231 -13.19 30.81 29.87
C ARG A 231 -13.48 32.11 30.61
N ARG A 232 -14.18 33.02 29.97
CA ARG A 232 -14.57 34.31 30.55
C ARG A 232 -16.09 34.39 30.58
N SER A 233 -16.63 34.84 31.70
CA SER A 233 -18.05 35.18 31.80
C SER A 233 -18.36 36.36 30.88
N ALA A 234 -19.54 36.33 30.28
CA ALA A 234 -20.06 37.46 29.49
C ALA A 234 -20.79 38.49 30.36
N SER A 235 -21.23 38.10 31.57
CA SER A 235 -22.12 38.88 32.44
C SER A 235 -21.47 39.34 33.74
N MET A 236 -20.40 38.68 34.18
CA MET A 236 -19.71 38.95 35.45
C MET A 236 -18.21 39.13 35.21
N PRO A 237 -17.47 39.82 36.11
CA PRO A 237 -16.02 39.97 36.01
C PRO A 237 -15.29 38.68 36.45
N LEU A 238 -15.65 37.54 35.85
CA LEU A 238 -15.17 36.20 36.20
C LEU A 238 -14.49 35.54 35.01
N ALA A 239 -13.37 34.87 35.29
CA ALA A 239 -12.74 33.95 34.36
C ALA A 239 -12.36 32.64 35.06
N VAL A 240 -12.45 31.54 34.33
CA VAL A 240 -12.00 30.22 34.76
C VAL A 240 -10.82 29.81 33.92
N VAL A 241 -9.77 29.35 34.57
CA VAL A 241 -8.61 28.74 33.92
C VAL A 241 -8.44 27.32 34.42
N VAL A 242 -8.32 26.39 33.49
CA VAL A 242 -8.13 24.96 33.75
C VAL A 242 -6.87 24.51 33.01
N SER A 243 -5.95 23.85 33.69
CA SER A 243 -4.76 23.23 33.08
C SER A 243 -4.84 21.70 33.15
N ALA A 244 -4.36 21.03 32.10
CA ALA A 244 -4.19 19.58 32.08
C ALA A 244 -2.79 19.20 32.58
N PRO A 245 -2.66 18.07 33.28
CA PRO A 245 -1.37 17.58 33.75
C PRO A 245 -0.46 17.21 32.59
N HIS A 246 0.82 17.55 32.73
CA HIS A 246 1.87 17.04 31.85
C HIS A 246 1.99 15.51 31.95
N GLN A 247 1.31 14.78 31.08
CA GLN A 247 1.45 13.32 31.05
C GLN A 247 2.80 12.89 30.47
N PRO A 248 3.56 12.02 31.15
CA PRO A 248 4.81 11.47 30.61
C PRO A 248 4.55 10.62 29.36
N TRP A 249 5.47 10.66 28.40
CA TRP A 249 5.37 9.98 27.10
C TRP A 249 4.93 8.51 27.19
N ARG A 250 5.46 7.75 28.17
CA ARG A 250 5.14 6.32 28.37
C ARG A 250 3.66 6.06 28.63
N GLN A 251 2.98 6.95 29.35
CA GLN A 251 1.56 6.81 29.68
C GLN A 251 0.69 7.21 28.48
N ARG A 252 1.15 8.18 27.69
CA ARG A 252 0.57 8.57 26.40
C ARG A 252 0.58 7.41 25.40
N VAL A 253 1.68 6.65 25.31
CA VAL A 253 1.74 5.47 24.42
C VAL A 253 0.80 4.35 24.87
N ARG A 254 0.59 4.17 26.18
CA ARG A 254 -0.34 3.14 26.70
C ARG A 254 -1.81 3.45 26.40
N THR A 255 -2.15 4.73 26.35
CA THR A 255 -3.52 5.23 26.11
C THR A 255 -3.79 5.54 24.65
N LEU A 256 -2.82 5.29 23.76
CA LEU A 256 -2.97 5.52 22.34
C LEU A 256 -4.12 4.65 21.80
N PRO A 257 -5.03 5.20 20.98
CA PRO A 257 -6.08 4.41 20.34
C PRO A 257 -5.48 3.46 19.31
N TRP A 258 -5.13 2.25 19.77
CA TRP A 258 -4.46 1.20 18.99
C TRP A 258 -5.18 0.87 17.67
N GLY A 259 -6.49 1.10 17.57
CA GLY A 259 -7.25 0.93 16.33
C GLY A 259 -6.69 1.73 15.14
N TRP A 260 -6.18 2.95 15.34
CA TRP A 260 -5.57 3.74 14.26
C TRP A 260 -4.22 3.17 13.81
N LEU A 261 -3.44 2.62 14.75
CA LEU A 261 -2.15 2.00 14.47
C LEU A 261 -2.35 0.65 13.75
N LEU A 262 -3.27 -0.18 14.23
CA LEU A 262 -3.64 -1.44 13.60
C LEU A 262 -4.24 -1.22 12.20
N GLY A 263 -5.08 -0.21 12.04
CA GLY A 263 -5.61 0.19 10.73
C GLY A 263 -4.51 0.64 9.76
N GLY A 264 -3.54 1.44 10.23
CA GLY A 264 -2.37 1.83 9.45
C GLY A 264 -1.52 0.63 8.99
N VAL A 265 -1.26 -0.32 9.90
CA VAL A 265 -0.54 -1.57 9.57
C VAL A 265 -1.31 -2.41 8.54
N ALA A 266 -2.62 -2.60 8.73
CA ALA A 266 -3.44 -3.37 7.81
C ALA A 266 -3.47 -2.74 6.40
N ALA A 267 -3.63 -1.41 6.31
CA ALA A 267 -3.57 -0.69 5.05
C ALA A 267 -2.18 -0.84 4.38
N GLY A 268 -1.10 -0.76 5.15
CA GLY A 268 0.26 -0.97 4.66
C GLY A 268 0.47 -2.37 4.08
N LEU A 269 -0.02 -3.41 4.76
CA LEU A 269 0.04 -4.81 4.27
C LEU A 269 -0.74 -5.00 2.97
N LEU A 270 -1.93 -4.39 2.84
CA LEU A 270 -2.73 -4.46 1.61
C LEU A 270 -2.03 -3.81 0.42
N VAL A 271 -1.45 -2.61 0.60
CA VAL A 271 -0.73 -1.91 -0.46
C VAL A 271 0.54 -2.66 -0.85
N ALA A 272 1.30 -3.18 0.12
CA ALA A 272 2.47 -4.01 -0.13
C ALA A 272 2.12 -5.28 -0.91
N GLY A 273 1.03 -5.97 -0.51
CA GLY A 273 0.53 -7.16 -1.20
C GLY A 273 0.10 -6.87 -2.64
N TRP A 274 -0.62 -5.77 -2.87
CA TRP A 274 -1.03 -5.35 -4.21
C TRP A 274 0.17 -5.00 -5.10
N ALA A 275 1.13 -4.24 -4.59
CA ALA A 275 2.36 -3.88 -5.30
C ALA A 275 3.17 -5.14 -5.66
N ALA A 276 3.37 -6.04 -4.70
CA ALA A 276 4.05 -7.32 -4.93
C ALA A 276 3.33 -8.16 -5.99
N TYR A 277 2.00 -8.28 -5.91
CA TYR A 277 1.19 -9.01 -6.88
C TYR A 277 1.37 -8.47 -8.31
N PHE A 278 1.26 -7.15 -8.49
CA PHE A 278 1.33 -6.52 -9.80
C PHE A 278 2.74 -6.65 -10.42
N ILE A 279 3.78 -6.52 -9.60
CA ILE A 279 5.17 -6.63 -10.03
C ILE A 279 5.52 -8.07 -10.39
N LEU A 280 5.16 -9.04 -9.54
CA LEU A 280 5.40 -10.46 -9.80
C LEU A 280 4.66 -10.95 -11.05
N ARG A 281 3.47 -10.39 -11.35
CA ARG A 281 2.76 -10.66 -12.61
C ARG A 281 3.57 -10.26 -13.85
N ARG A 282 4.19 -9.09 -13.84
CA ARG A 282 5.03 -8.62 -14.98
C ARG A 282 6.32 -9.42 -15.14
N LEU A 283 6.83 -9.99 -14.04
CA LEU A 283 8.00 -10.86 -14.05
C LEU A 283 7.66 -12.32 -14.36
N SER A 284 6.38 -12.68 -14.49
CA SER A 284 6.01 -14.05 -14.86
C SER A 284 6.42 -14.36 -16.31
N PRO A 285 7.03 -15.53 -16.58
CA PRO A 285 7.37 -15.96 -17.95
C PRO A 285 6.16 -15.89 -18.91
N ARG A 286 4.96 -16.09 -18.35
CA ARG A 286 3.66 -16.02 -19.02
C ARG A 286 3.36 -14.64 -19.62
N GLY A 287 3.53 -13.58 -18.82
CA GLY A 287 3.29 -12.21 -19.30
C GLY A 287 4.34 -11.76 -20.32
N GLN A 288 5.57 -12.25 -20.18
CA GLN A 288 6.67 -11.92 -21.10
C GLN A 288 6.45 -12.52 -22.49
N LEU A 289 5.97 -13.76 -22.61
CA LEU A 289 5.75 -14.41 -23.91
C LEU A 289 4.61 -13.75 -24.70
N SER A 290 3.51 -13.39 -24.04
CA SER A 290 2.40 -12.68 -24.71
C SER A 290 2.81 -11.28 -25.18
N ASP A 291 3.61 -10.55 -24.40
CA ASP A 291 4.17 -9.25 -24.82
C ASP A 291 5.18 -9.42 -25.96
N ALA A 292 5.96 -10.51 -25.96
CA ALA A 292 6.91 -10.83 -27.03
C ALA A 292 6.23 -11.07 -28.38
N VAL A 293 5.11 -11.83 -28.40
CA VAL A 293 4.26 -12.00 -29.60
C VAL A 293 3.76 -10.65 -30.09
N ARG A 294 3.17 -9.84 -29.19
CA ARG A 294 2.67 -8.50 -29.56
C ARG A 294 3.75 -7.54 -30.08
N ARG A 295 5.00 -7.72 -29.68
CA ARG A 295 6.13 -6.86 -30.05
C ARG A 295 7.01 -7.45 -31.16
N HIS A 296 6.62 -8.56 -31.79
CA HIS A 296 7.40 -9.23 -32.83
C HIS A 296 8.87 -9.49 -32.44
N GLN A 297 9.08 -10.07 -31.26
CA GLN A 297 10.42 -10.34 -30.71
C GLN A 297 11.02 -11.68 -31.15
N PHE A 298 10.36 -12.40 -32.04
CA PHE A 298 10.85 -13.66 -32.58
C PHE A 298 11.68 -13.38 -33.82
N ILE A 299 12.88 -13.97 -33.87
CA ILE A 299 13.78 -13.94 -35.03
C ILE A 299 13.91 -15.36 -35.58
N VAL A 300 14.30 -15.47 -36.84
CA VAL A 300 14.48 -16.76 -37.50
C VAL A 300 15.97 -16.96 -37.81
N ALA A 301 16.48 -18.14 -37.49
CA ALA A 301 17.78 -18.61 -37.96
C ALA A 301 17.55 -19.75 -38.97
N TYR A 302 18.39 -19.84 -39.98
CA TYR A 302 18.25 -20.77 -41.10
C TYR A 302 19.35 -21.82 -41.03
N GLN A 303 19.00 -23.07 -40.74
CA GLN A 303 19.96 -24.16 -40.73
C GLN A 303 20.03 -24.80 -42.13
N PRO A 304 21.18 -24.78 -42.82
CA PRO A 304 21.27 -25.32 -44.17
C PRO A 304 20.99 -26.82 -44.22
N ILE A 305 20.19 -27.22 -45.21
CA ILE A 305 19.97 -28.61 -45.60
C ILE A 305 20.76 -28.86 -46.88
N VAL A 306 21.56 -29.92 -46.88
CA VAL A 306 22.45 -30.28 -47.99
C VAL A 306 22.09 -31.65 -48.55
N GLU A 307 22.29 -31.81 -49.86
CA GLU A 307 22.30 -33.11 -50.50
C GLU A 307 23.58 -33.84 -50.14
N LEU A 308 23.49 -35.04 -49.54
CA LEU A 308 24.66 -35.74 -49.01
C LEU A 308 25.64 -36.19 -50.10
N ALA A 309 25.10 -36.52 -51.29
CA ALA A 309 25.89 -36.96 -52.44
C ALA A 309 26.81 -35.87 -52.99
N THR A 310 26.28 -34.65 -53.15
CA THR A 310 26.97 -33.54 -53.83
C THR A 310 27.49 -32.47 -52.88
N ARG A 311 27.07 -32.50 -51.61
CA ARG A 311 27.27 -31.44 -50.62
C ARG A 311 26.68 -30.09 -51.00
N ARG A 312 25.83 -30.05 -52.03
CA ARG A 312 25.14 -28.85 -52.45
C ARG A 312 24.02 -28.50 -51.47
N CYS A 313 23.93 -27.24 -51.07
CA CYS A 313 22.79 -26.75 -50.29
C CYS A 313 21.54 -26.74 -51.17
N VAL A 314 20.46 -27.34 -50.67
CA VAL A 314 19.16 -27.43 -51.36
C VAL A 314 18.06 -26.63 -50.65
N GLY A 315 18.30 -26.21 -49.42
CA GLY A 315 17.32 -25.45 -48.65
C GLY A 315 17.81 -25.13 -47.24
N ALA A 316 16.89 -24.71 -46.39
CA ALA A 316 17.14 -24.54 -44.96
C ALA A 316 15.92 -24.85 -44.12
N GLU A 317 16.15 -25.21 -42.86
CA GLU A 317 15.12 -25.21 -41.83
C GLU A 317 15.05 -23.85 -41.14
N ALA A 318 13.85 -23.28 -41.05
CA ALA A 318 13.57 -22.04 -40.33
C ALA A 318 13.38 -22.32 -38.83
N LEU A 319 14.39 -21.97 -38.06
CA LEU A 319 14.44 -22.18 -36.62
C LEU A 319 14.13 -20.89 -35.88
N VAL A 320 12.97 -20.86 -35.23
CA VAL A 320 12.56 -19.71 -34.41
C VAL A 320 13.50 -19.52 -33.21
N ARG A 321 13.75 -18.28 -32.85
CA ARG A 321 14.53 -17.88 -31.68
C ARG A 321 13.83 -16.70 -31.03
N TRP A 322 13.67 -16.72 -29.72
CA TRP A 322 13.09 -15.58 -29.02
C TRP A 322 14.18 -14.63 -28.58
N LYS A 323 14.23 -13.44 -29.20
CA LYS A 323 15.14 -12.36 -28.82
C LYS A 323 14.55 -11.61 -27.62
N TYR A 324 15.03 -11.95 -26.43
CA TYR A 324 14.61 -11.30 -25.20
C TYR A 324 15.73 -10.43 -24.63
N HIS A 325 15.59 -9.11 -24.78
CA HIS A 325 16.64 -8.13 -24.47
C HIS A 325 17.94 -8.46 -25.24
N ASP A 326 19.03 -8.71 -24.51
CA ASP A 326 20.36 -9.04 -25.07
C ASP A 326 20.61 -10.56 -25.18
N ARG A 327 19.56 -11.38 -24.97
CA ARG A 327 19.67 -12.84 -24.93
C ARG A 327 18.79 -13.48 -25.99
N ILE A 328 19.27 -14.62 -26.50
CA ILE A 328 18.48 -15.50 -27.35
C ILE A 328 18.01 -16.68 -26.51
N VAL A 329 16.70 -16.85 -26.42
CA VAL A 329 16.04 -17.98 -25.74
C VAL A 329 15.73 -19.05 -26.79
N ARG A 330 16.06 -20.31 -26.47
CA ARG A 330 15.90 -21.44 -27.40
C ARG A 330 14.44 -21.91 -27.46
N PRO A 331 13.99 -22.50 -28.58
CA PRO A 331 12.64 -23.05 -28.72
C PRO A 331 12.20 -23.93 -27.55
N ASP A 332 13.06 -24.84 -27.10
CA ASP A 332 12.77 -25.78 -26.00
C ASP A 332 12.33 -25.08 -24.70
N ASP A 333 12.78 -23.85 -24.48
CA ASP A 333 12.46 -23.07 -23.29
C ASP A 333 11.10 -22.36 -23.37
N PHE A 334 10.58 -22.08 -24.57
CA PHE A 334 9.36 -21.26 -24.74
C PHE A 334 8.24 -21.89 -25.56
N ILE A 335 8.52 -22.85 -26.45
CA ILE A 335 7.50 -23.52 -27.27
C ILE A 335 6.47 -24.27 -26.41
N PRO A 336 6.85 -25.09 -25.40
CA PRO A 336 5.85 -25.75 -24.55
C PRO A 336 4.92 -24.76 -23.84
N LEU A 337 5.45 -23.59 -23.46
CA LEU A 337 4.66 -22.53 -22.86
C LEU A 337 3.76 -21.83 -23.89
N ALA A 338 4.22 -21.65 -25.12
CA ALA A 338 3.44 -21.08 -26.21
C ALA A 338 2.24 -21.96 -26.57
N GLU A 339 2.45 -23.28 -26.69
CA GLU A 339 1.42 -24.26 -26.98
C GLU A 339 0.34 -24.28 -25.90
N HIS A 340 0.74 -24.40 -24.62
CA HIS A 340 -0.19 -24.42 -23.49
C HIS A 340 -1.01 -23.12 -23.36
N ARG A 341 -0.56 -22.03 -23.99
CA ARG A 341 -1.24 -20.72 -23.97
C ARG A 341 -1.97 -20.37 -25.26
N GLY A 342 -1.95 -21.25 -26.26
CA GLY A 342 -2.54 -20.96 -27.58
C GLY A 342 -1.83 -19.81 -28.30
N LEU A 343 -0.57 -19.53 -27.98
CA LEU A 343 0.24 -18.51 -28.64
C LEU A 343 1.07 -19.05 -29.80
N ILE A 344 1.21 -20.38 -29.91
CA ILE A 344 2.11 -21.02 -30.88
C ILE A 344 1.74 -20.68 -32.33
N GLN A 345 0.46 -20.72 -32.69
CA GLN A 345 -0.02 -20.39 -34.04
C GLN A 345 0.36 -18.96 -34.46
N ALA A 346 0.29 -18.00 -33.53
CA ALA A 346 0.69 -16.62 -33.79
C ALA A 346 2.22 -16.48 -33.96
N ILE A 347 3.00 -17.32 -33.29
CA ILE A 347 4.46 -17.38 -33.50
C ILE A 347 4.76 -17.99 -34.87
N THR A 348 4.07 -19.08 -35.25
CA THR A 348 4.18 -19.70 -36.57
C THR A 348 3.92 -18.69 -37.69
N ASP A 349 2.86 -17.87 -37.56
CA ASP A 349 2.54 -16.82 -38.53
C ASP A 349 3.68 -15.78 -38.65
N GLN A 350 4.26 -15.37 -37.51
CA GLN A 350 5.41 -14.44 -37.51
C GLN A 350 6.66 -15.06 -38.12
N VAL A 351 6.90 -16.36 -37.93
CA VAL A 351 8.00 -17.08 -38.57
C VAL A 351 7.80 -17.06 -40.08
N LEU A 352 6.61 -17.38 -40.58
CA LEU A 352 6.30 -17.33 -42.01
C LEU A 352 6.53 -15.93 -42.58
N ASP A 353 5.99 -14.90 -41.94
CA ASP A 353 6.16 -13.51 -42.37
C ASP A 353 7.64 -13.12 -42.44
N THR A 354 8.43 -13.54 -41.43
CA THR A 354 9.87 -13.28 -41.38
C THR A 354 10.62 -14.01 -42.49
N VAL A 355 10.32 -15.30 -42.73
CA VAL A 355 10.91 -16.08 -43.82
C VAL A 355 10.65 -15.44 -45.17
N LEU A 356 9.40 -15.02 -45.43
CA LEU A 356 9.04 -14.38 -46.68
C LEU A 356 9.65 -12.99 -46.83
N LEU A 357 9.78 -12.23 -45.74
CA LEU A 357 10.44 -10.94 -45.74
C LEU A 357 11.94 -11.06 -46.01
N GLU A 358 12.62 -12.01 -45.36
CA GLU A 358 14.07 -12.13 -45.41
C GLU A 358 14.57 -12.92 -46.64
N LEU A 359 13.84 -13.97 -47.04
CA LEU A 359 14.26 -14.89 -48.10
C LEU A 359 13.34 -14.89 -49.33
N GLY A 360 12.24 -14.13 -49.35
CA GLY A 360 11.29 -14.12 -50.47
C GLY A 360 11.94 -13.82 -51.83
N ASP A 361 12.81 -12.80 -51.89
CA ASP A 361 13.57 -12.46 -53.10
C ASP A 361 14.50 -13.58 -53.57
N PHE A 362 15.18 -14.22 -52.61
CA PHE A 362 16.08 -15.33 -52.86
C PHE A 362 15.32 -16.54 -53.43
N LEU A 363 14.21 -16.91 -52.79
CA LEU A 363 13.34 -18.01 -53.23
C LEU A 363 12.71 -17.71 -54.60
N ARG A 364 12.33 -16.45 -54.87
CA ARG A 364 11.82 -16.06 -56.18
C ARG A 364 12.83 -16.26 -57.31
N ARG A 365 14.09 -15.94 -57.02
CA ARG A 365 15.18 -16.03 -58.00
C ARG A 365 15.67 -17.46 -58.20
N TYR A 366 15.70 -18.26 -57.13
CA TYR A 366 16.24 -19.62 -57.16
C TYR A 366 15.17 -20.63 -56.74
N ARG A 367 14.46 -21.14 -57.75
CA ARG A 367 13.27 -22.00 -57.59
C ARG A 367 13.59 -23.40 -57.10
N GLU A 368 14.86 -23.79 -57.12
CA GLU A 368 15.34 -25.07 -56.61
C GLU A 368 15.51 -25.08 -55.07
N TYR A 369 15.54 -23.91 -54.43
CA TYR A 369 15.68 -23.81 -52.97
C TYR A 369 14.33 -23.83 -52.28
N TYR A 370 14.31 -24.44 -51.11
CA TYR A 370 13.16 -24.44 -50.21
C TYR A 370 13.54 -24.00 -48.79
N VAL A 371 12.53 -23.63 -48.01
CA VAL A 371 12.62 -23.41 -46.57
C VAL A 371 11.58 -24.28 -45.88
N SER A 372 12.01 -25.08 -44.91
CA SER A 372 11.10 -25.82 -44.02
C SER A 372 10.63 -24.93 -42.88
N VAL A 373 9.34 -25.01 -42.55
CA VAL A 373 8.73 -24.31 -41.41
C VAL A 373 8.07 -25.34 -40.48
N ASN A 374 8.45 -25.27 -39.21
CA ASN A 374 7.92 -26.12 -38.15
C ASN A 374 6.47 -25.74 -37.79
N LEU A 375 5.58 -26.72 -37.79
CA LEU A 375 4.19 -26.59 -37.36
C LEU A 375 3.93 -27.38 -36.08
N SER A 376 3.07 -26.79 -35.25
CA SER A 376 2.61 -27.39 -34.00
C SER A 376 1.33 -28.20 -34.21
N ALA A 377 0.96 -29.05 -33.24
CA ALA A 377 -0.28 -29.84 -33.32
C ALA A 377 -1.53 -28.98 -33.62
N PRO A 378 -1.73 -27.81 -32.98
CA PRO A 378 -2.87 -26.93 -33.32
C PRO A 378 -2.87 -26.38 -34.76
N ASP A 379 -1.72 -26.26 -35.41
CA ASP A 379 -1.64 -25.82 -36.82
C ASP A 379 -2.04 -26.94 -37.79
N LEU A 380 -2.02 -28.20 -37.35
CA LEU A 380 -2.35 -29.39 -38.16
C LEU A 380 -3.75 -29.96 -37.91
N THR A 381 -4.52 -29.39 -36.99
CA THR A 381 -5.93 -29.76 -36.77
C THR A 381 -6.92 -28.87 -37.52
N THR A 382 -6.46 -27.78 -38.14
CA THR A 382 -7.32 -26.83 -38.87
C THR A 382 -6.63 -26.33 -40.14
N HIS A 383 -7.42 -25.89 -41.13
CA HIS A 383 -6.91 -25.30 -42.38
C HIS A 383 -6.33 -23.88 -42.22
N ARG A 384 -6.36 -23.32 -41.00
CA ARG A 384 -6.00 -21.93 -40.68
C ARG A 384 -4.63 -21.52 -41.23
N PHE A 385 -3.60 -22.34 -41.03
CA PHE A 385 -2.25 -21.96 -41.47
C PHE A 385 -2.15 -21.95 -43.00
N LEU A 386 -2.83 -22.88 -43.69
CA LEU A 386 -2.87 -22.90 -45.15
C LEU A 386 -3.59 -21.67 -45.71
N ASP A 387 -4.67 -21.22 -45.05
CA ASP A 387 -5.41 -20.00 -45.40
C ASP A 387 -4.56 -18.72 -45.27
N VAL A 388 -3.56 -18.72 -44.38
CA VAL A 388 -2.59 -17.62 -44.25
C VAL A 388 -1.44 -17.78 -45.25
N LEU A 389 -0.93 -19.00 -45.41
CA LEU A 389 0.23 -19.34 -46.23
C LEU A 389 -0.01 -19.08 -47.72
N GLY A 390 -1.09 -19.61 -48.28
CA GLY A 390 -1.39 -19.50 -49.71
C GLY A 390 -1.40 -18.05 -50.22
N PRO A 391 -2.19 -17.15 -49.61
CA PRO A 391 -2.20 -15.73 -49.96
C PRO A 391 -0.84 -15.06 -49.74
N ALA A 392 -0.10 -15.39 -48.67
CA ALA A 392 1.21 -14.81 -48.41
C ALA A 392 2.23 -15.15 -49.50
N LEU A 393 2.26 -16.41 -49.95
CA LEU A 393 3.12 -16.86 -51.04
C LEU A 393 2.73 -16.25 -52.38
N ALA A 394 1.43 -16.17 -52.67
CA ALA A 394 0.93 -15.54 -53.89
C ALA A 394 1.35 -14.07 -53.98
N ARG A 395 1.19 -13.31 -52.88
CA ARG A 395 1.64 -11.89 -52.80
C ARG A 395 3.15 -11.75 -53.04
N GLN A 396 3.94 -12.70 -52.55
CA GLN A 396 5.40 -12.68 -52.62
C GLN A 396 5.96 -13.42 -53.85
N GLY A 397 5.12 -13.97 -54.73
CA GLY A 397 5.57 -14.73 -55.92
C GLY A 397 6.45 -15.95 -55.62
N VAL A 398 6.39 -16.49 -54.40
CA VAL A 398 7.10 -17.71 -53.98
C VAL A 398 6.26 -18.92 -54.36
N ARG A 399 6.87 -19.96 -54.92
CA ARG A 399 6.11 -21.16 -55.31
C ARG A 399 5.77 -22.00 -54.08
N PRO A 400 4.59 -22.65 -54.02
CA PRO A 400 4.19 -23.47 -52.87
C PRO A 400 5.26 -24.49 -52.45
N GLY A 401 5.83 -25.23 -53.40
CA GLY A 401 6.88 -26.24 -53.11
C GLY A 401 8.20 -25.70 -52.56
N GLN A 402 8.38 -24.37 -52.48
CA GLN A 402 9.54 -23.75 -51.83
C GLN A 402 9.33 -23.56 -50.33
N ILE A 403 8.11 -23.70 -49.81
CA ILE A 403 7.85 -23.81 -48.37
C ILE A 403 7.47 -25.24 -48.07
N ARG A 404 8.27 -25.90 -47.24
CA ARG A 404 8.01 -27.26 -46.76
C ARG A 404 7.51 -27.21 -45.33
N ILE A 405 6.68 -28.17 -44.96
CA ILE A 405 6.06 -28.23 -43.64
C ILE A 405 6.76 -29.32 -42.85
N GLU A 406 7.19 -29.01 -41.64
CA GLU A 406 7.75 -29.97 -40.69
C GLU A 406 6.79 -30.14 -39.51
N ALA A 407 6.50 -31.38 -39.17
CA ALA A 407 5.52 -31.73 -38.15
C ALA A 407 6.10 -32.79 -37.23
N THR A 408 6.11 -32.55 -35.93
CA THR A 408 6.55 -33.57 -34.95
C THR A 408 5.54 -34.71 -34.84
N GLU A 409 5.97 -35.90 -34.43
CA GLU A 409 5.08 -37.06 -34.19
C GLU A 409 3.88 -36.75 -33.28
N ARG A 410 4.06 -35.86 -32.28
CA ARG A 410 3.00 -35.45 -31.35
C ARG A 410 1.90 -34.64 -32.03
N SER A 411 2.18 -34.07 -33.20
CA SER A 411 1.20 -33.31 -33.97
C SER A 411 0.11 -34.19 -34.58
N PHE A 412 0.29 -35.51 -34.57
CA PHE A 412 -0.59 -36.50 -35.18
C PHE A 412 -1.50 -37.21 -34.17
N LEU A 413 -1.62 -36.69 -32.94
CA LEU A 413 -2.50 -37.26 -31.91
C LEU A 413 -3.98 -37.30 -32.35
N ASP A 414 -4.42 -36.31 -33.12
CA ASP A 414 -5.70 -36.34 -33.84
C ASP A 414 -5.45 -36.74 -35.29
N ALA A 415 -5.34 -38.06 -35.51
CA ALA A 415 -4.91 -38.62 -36.79
C ALA A 415 -5.87 -38.25 -37.95
N ASP A 416 -7.18 -38.24 -37.73
CA ASP A 416 -8.12 -37.95 -38.82
C ASP A 416 -8.02 -36.49 -39.27
N ALA A 417 -7.99 -35.54 -38.32
CA ALA A 417 -7.82 -34.12 -38.63
C ALA A 417 -6.45 -33.83 -39.27
N ALA A 418 -5.37 -34.38 -38.70
CA ALA A 418 -4.02 -34.21 -39.25
C ALA A 418 -3.90 -34.76 -40.68
N LYS A 419 -4.51 -35.92 -40.96
CA LYS A 419 -4.51 -36.53 -42.30
C LYS A 419 -5.19 -35.63 -43.33
N GLU A 420 -6.33 -35.05 -42.98
CA GLU A 420 -7.06 -34.12 -43.86
C GLU A 420 -6.19 -32.90 -44.19
N VAL A 421 -5.65 -32.23 -43.16
CA VAL A 421 -4.87 -31.01 -43.30
C VAL A 421 -3.56 -31.27 -44.06
N ILE A 422 -2.88 -32.39 -43.82
CA ILE A 422 -1.69 -32.78 -44.59
C ILE A 422 -2.04 -33.02 -46.06
N GLY A 423 -3.16 -33.71 -46.32
CA GLY A 423 -3.68 -33.85 -47.68
C GLY A 423 -3.89 -32.50 -48.36
N ALA A 424 -4.41 -31.51 -47.63
CA ALA A 424 -4.61 -30.16 -48.13
C ALA A 424 -3.29 -29.43 -48.44
N PHE A 425 -2.28 -29.51 -47.56
CA PHE A 425 -0.95 -28.96 -47.83
C PHE A 425 -0.32 -29.56 -49.08
N ARG A 426 -0.39 -30.89 -49.22
CA ARG A 426 0.16 -31.59 -50.38
C ARG A 426 -0.59 -31.24 -51.66
N HIS A 427 -1.91 -31.16 -51.61
CA HIS A 427 -2.72 -30.72 -52.75
C HIS A 427 -2.40 -29.28 -53.18
N ALA A 428 -2.10 -28.40 -52.21
CA ALA A 428 -1.63 -27.04 -52.45
C ALA A 428 -0.17 -26.97 -52.95
N GLY A 429 0.55 -28.10 -53.00
CA GLY A 429 1.90 -28.20 -53.54
C GLY A 429 3.03 -28.07 -52.52
N HIS A 430 2.73 -28.17 -51.23
CA HIS A 430 3.72 -28.21 -50.15
C HIS A 430 4.14 -29.65 -49.85
N ALA A 431 5.44 -29.88 -49.69
CA ALA A 431 5.94 -31.15 -49.19
C ALA A 431 5.87 -31.16 -47.65
N VAL A 432 5.45 -32.29 -47.07
CA VAL A 432 5.29 -32.46 -45.63
C VAL A 432 6.29 -33.50 -45.10
N TYR A 433 7.04 -33.11 -44.08
CA TYR A 433 8.06 -33.93 -43.44
C TYR A 433 7.65 -34.25 -42.00
N LEU A 434 7.86 -35.50 -41.61
CA LEU A 434 7.73 -35.93 -40.23
C LEU A 434 9.05 -35.68 -39.51
N ASP A 435 9.00 -34.85 -38.47
CA ASP A 435 10.13 -34.43 -37.66
C ASP A 435 10.30 -35.30 -36.40
N ASP A 436 11.52 -35.37 -35.87
CA ASP A 436 11.92 -36.15 -34.69
C ASP A 436 11.52 -37.65 -34.74
N PHE A 437 11.53 -38.26 -35.92
CA PHE A 437 11.01 -39.60 -36.11
C PHE A 437 11.80 -40.65 -35.32
N GLY A 438 11.08 -41.50 -34.57
CA GLY A 438 11.62 -42.57 -33.74
C GLY A 438 11.81 -42.21 -32.26
N THR A 439 11.55 -40.97 -31.85
CA THR A 439 11.69 -40.53 -30.46
C THR A 439 10.40 -40.65 -29.63
N GLY A 440 9.28 -41.06 -30.24
CA GLY A 440 7.94 -40.97 -29.66
C GLY A 440 6.95 -42.11 -29.97
N TYR A 441 5.67 -41.73 -30.01
CA TYR A 441 4.49 -42.62 -30.01
C TYR A 441 4.04 -43.07 -31.41
N SER A 442 4.71 -42.66 -32.49
CA SER A 442 4.26 -43.01 -33.84
C SER A 442 4.34 -44.51 -34.08
N SER A 443 3.19 -45.17 -34.12
CA SER A 443 3.08 -46.50 -34.69
C SER A 443 3.31 -46.39 -36.21
N LEU A 444 4.10 -47.31 -36.76
CA LEU A 444 4.29 -47.49 -38.21
C LEU A 444 2.97 -47.42 -39.01
N SER A 445 1.85 -47.84 -38.40
CA SER A 445 0.52 -47.80 -39.02
C SER A 445 0.01 -46.38 -39.29
N HIS A 446 0.39 -45.38 -38.48
CA HIS A 446 0.02 -43.99 -38.73
C HIS A 446 0.79 -43.39 -39.91
N LEU A 447 2.07 -43.74 -40.05
CA LEU A 447 2.95 -43.20 -41.08
C LEU A 447 2.51 -43.64 -42.50
N GLN A 448 2.04 -44.88 -42.64
CA GLN A 448 1.42 -45.37 -43.88
C GLN A 448 0.14 -44.59 -44.27
N ASN A 449 -0.58 -44.04 -43.28
CA ASN A 449 -1.87 -43.39 -43.51
C ASN A 449 -1.75 -41.90 -43.87
N PHE A 450 -0.70 -41.20 -43.44
CA PHE A 450 -0.56 -39.76 -43.64
C PHE A 450 0.00 -39.36 -45.01
N ARG A 451 0.59 -40.30 -45.76
CA ARG A 451 1.25 -40.04 -47.05
C ARG A 451 2.14 -38.79 -46.98
N VAL A 452 3.11 -38.78 -46.08
CA VAL A 452 4.13 -37.72 -46.00
C VAL A 452 5.12 -37.82 -47.17
N ASP A 453 5.91 -36.77 -47.41
CA ASP A 453 6.89 -36.70 -48.50
C ASP A 453 8.33 -36.97 -48.01
N GLY A 454 8.57 -36.86 -46.69
CA GLY A 454 9.87 -37.22 -46.11
C GLY A 454 9.85 -37.42 -44.59
N LEU A 455 10.93 -38.01 -44.10
CA LEU A 455 11.20 -38.29 -42.69
C LEU A 455 12.51 -37.61 -42.28
N LYS A 456 12.51 -36.96 -41.11
CA LYS A 456 13.73 -36.44 -40.48
C LYS A 456 14.18 -37.41 -39.39
N ILE A 457 15.43 -37.84 -39.46
CA ILE A 457 16.05 -38.73 -38.46
C ILE A 457 16.64 -37.85 -37.37
N ASP A 458 16.10 -37.98 -36.16
CA ASP A 458 16.58 -37.22 -35.00
C ASP A 458 18.08 -37.43 -34.73
N LYS A 459 18.71 -36.39 -34.21
CA LYS A 459 20.13 -36.36 -33.87
C LYS A 459 20.53 -37.51 -32.96
N SER A 460 19.69 -37.92 -32.00
CA SER A 460 20.04 -38.98 -31.05
C SER A 460 20.35 -40.32 -31.74
N PHE A 461 19.75 -40.60 -32.90
CA PHE A 461 20.08 -41.78 -33.69
C PHE A 461 21.33 -41.57 -34.55
N VAL A 462 21.51 -40.37 -35.11
CA VAL A 462 22.72 -40.02 -35.90
C VAL A 462 23.99 -40.04 -35.05
N ASP A 463 23.91 -39.64 -33.78
CA ASP A 463 25.05 -39.66 -32.84
C ASP A 463 25.59 -41.08 -32.60
N THR A 464 24.76 -42.11 -32.79
CA THR A 464 25.11 -43.52 -32.56
C THR A 464 25.71 -44.21 -33.79
N VAL A 465 25.69 -43.55 -34.95
CA VAL A 465 26.30 -44.05 -36.19
C VAL A 465 27.81 -44.18 -36.03
N GLY A 466 28.33 -45.36 -36.36
CA GLY A 466 29.76 -45.70 -36.25
C GLY A 466 30.20 -46.18 -34.86
N GLN A 467 29.28 -46.37 -33.92
CA GLN A 467 29.55 -46.97 -32.62
C GLN A 467 28.99 -48.42 -32.59
N ASP A 468 29.69 -49.35 -31.92
CA ASP A 468 29.26 -50.76 -31.72
C ASP A 468 28.06 -50.87 -30.73
N ALA A 469 27.05 -50.03 -30.88
CA ALA A 469 25.86 -49.99 -30.06
C ALA A 469 24.62 -50.42 -30.86
N ALA A 470 23.65 -51.06 -30.19
CA ALA A 470 22.38 -51.48 -30.79
C ALA A 470 21.60 -50.32 -31.47
N SER A 471 21.82 -49.08 -31.05
CA SER A 471 21.24 -47.86 -31.64
C SER A 471 21.79 -47.52 -33.02
N SER A 472 22.98 -47.98 -33.42
CA SER A 472 23.49 -47.79 -34.79
C SER A 472 22.60 -48.47 -35.84
N SER A 473 21.77 -49.43 -35.42
CA SER A 473 20.78 -50.10 -36.27
C SER A 473 19.51 -49.28 -36.51
N VAL A 474 19.13 -48.35 -35.62
CA VAL A 474 17.83 -47.66 -35.71
C VAL A 474 17.78 -46.68 -36.87
N ALA A 475 18.81 -45.86 -37.06
CA ALA A 475 18.92 -44.99 -38.23
C ALA A 475 18.84 -45.79 -39.53
N SER A 476 19.50 -46.95 -39.60
CA SER A 476 19.41 -47.88 -40.73
C SER A 476 17.98 -48.38 -40.98
N HIS A 477 17.25 -48.79 -39.93
CA HIS A 477 15.87 -49.24 -40.06
C HIS A 477 14.92 -48.12 -40.50
N ILE A 478 15.12 -46.88 -40.02
CA ILE A 478 14.34 -45.72 -40.46
C ILE A 478 14.57 -45.48 -41.96
N ILE A 479 15.81 -45.60 -42.44
CA ILE A 479 16.13 -45.44 -43.87
C ILE A 479 15.50 -46.55 -44.71
N ASP A 480 15.55 -47.82 -44.27
CA ASP A 480 14.89 -48.93 -44.98
C ASP A 480 13.38 -48.73 -45.10
N MET A 481 12.76 -48.28 -44.01
CA MET A 481 11.34 -47.97 -44.00
C MET A 481 11.03 -46.81 -44.93
N ALA A 482 11.81 -45.74 -44.90
CA ALA A 482 11.63 -44.60 -45.81
C ALA A 482 11.72 -45.04 -47.27
N ALA A 483 12.67 -45.92 -47.60
CA ALA A 483 12.79 -46.51 -48.92
C ALA A 483 11.57 -47.36 -49.31
N THR A 484 11.05 -48.17 -48.36
CA THR A 484 9.83 -48.98 -48.58
C THR A 484 8.59 -48.12 -48.82
N LEU A 485 8.54 -46.94 -48.21
CA LEU A 485 7.43 -46.00 -48.34
C LEU A 485 7.63 -44.96 -49.44
N GLU A 486 8.76 -45.03 -50.16
CA GLU A 486 9.14 -44.11 -51.23
C GLU A 486 9.18 -42.64 -50.79
N VAL A 487 9.60 -42.39 -49.54
CA VAL A 487 9.72 -41.03 -48.96
C VAL A 487 11.18 -40.62 -48.81
N GLN A 488 11.43 -39.31 -48.82
CA GLN A 488 12.78 -38.76 -48.67
C GLN A 488 13.27 -38.84 -47.22
N VAL A 489 14.59 -38.88 -47.02
CA VAL A 489 15.21 -38.86 -45.69
C VAL A 489 16.11 -37.65 -45.54
N ILE A 490 15.93 -36.93 -44.44
CA ILE A 490 16.84 -35.88 -43.96
C ILE A 490 17.43 -36.36 -42.64
N ALA A 491 18.75 -36.49 -42.54
CA ALA A 491 19.40 -36.83 -41.28
C ALA A 491 19.86 -35.59 -40.51
N GLU A 492 19.51 -35.50 -39.23
CA GLU A 492 19.80 -34.34 -38.39
C GLU A 492 21.02 -34.52 -37.49
N GLY A 493 21.64 -33.41 -37.11
CA GLY A 493 22.76 -33.43 -36.17
C GLY A 493 24.01 -34.10 -36.70
N ILE A 494 24.25 -34.09 -38.02
CA ILE A 494 25.50 -34.60 -38.59
C ILE A 494 26.66 -33.69 -38.17
N GLU A 495 27.62 -34.23 -37.43
CA GLU A 495 28.78 -33.51 -36.91
C GLU A 495 30.11 -34.02 -37.47
N ARG A 496 30.15 -35.25 -38.00
CA ARG A 496 31.35 -35.92 -38.51
C ARG A 496 31.16 -36.45 -39.92
N GLU A 497 32.23 -36.44 -40.71
CA GLU A 497 32.24 -36.99 -42.07
C GLU A 497 31.85 -38.47 -42.14
N GLU A 498 32.25 -39.25 -41.14
CA GLU A 498 31.90 -40.68 -41.02
C GLU A 498 30.38 -40.89 -40.95
N GLN A 499 29.66 -40.01 -40.21
CA GLN A 499 28.20 -40.06 -40.12
C GLN A 499 27.57 -39.76 -41.48
N ALA A 500 28.04 -38.70 -42.15
CA ALA A 500 27.54 -38.32 -43.46
C ALA A 500 27.76 -39.43 -44.51
N ALA A 501 28.95 -40.02 -44.54
CA ALA A 501 29.30 -41.09 -45.46
C ALA A 501 28.46 -42.35 -45.22
N TYR A 502 28.29 -42.75 -43.95
CA TYR A 502 27.45 -43.89 -43.58
C TYR A 502 25.99 -43.67 -43.98
N LEU A 503 25.41 -42.54 -43.60
CA LEU A 503 24.00 -42.22 -43.88
C LEU A 503 23.74 -42.14 -45.38
N HIS A 504 24.65 -41.53 -46.14
CA HIS A 504 24.56 -41.48 -47.58
C HIS A 504 24.64 -42.87 -48.22
N ALA A 505 25.62 -43.70 -47.82
CA ALA A 505 25.78 -45.06 -48.32
C ALA A 505 24.55 -45.93 -48.01
N ARG A 506 23.84 -45.61 -46.93
CA ARG A 506 22.62 -46.31 -46.52
C ARG A 506 21.37 -45.88 -47.30
N GLY A 507 21.43 -44.74 -47.99
CA GLY A 507 20.34 -44.23 -48.83
C GLY A 507 19.71 -42.91 -48.36
N ALA A 508 20.22 -42.27 -47.31
CA ALA A 508 19.77 -40.93 -46.95
C ALA A 508 20.17 -39.91 -48.03
N GLN A 509 19.21 -39.12 -48.50
CA GLN A 509 19.42 -38.17 -49.59
C GLN A 509 19.94 -36.82 -49.07
N PHE A 510 19.43 -36.38 -47.92
CA PHE A 510 19.71 -35.06 -47.37
C PHE A 510 20.21 -35.14 -45.93
N GLY A 511 20.87 -34.08 -45.48
CA GLY A 511 21.27 -33.94 -44.09
C GLY A 511 21.46 -32.49 -43.66
N GLN A 512 21.43 -32.31 -42.35
CA GLN A 512 21.72 -31.05 -41.68
C GLN A 512 22.53 -31.29 -40.41
N GLY A 513 23.39 -30.33 -40.05
CA GLY A 513 24.22 -30.45 -38.86
C GLY A 513 25.47 -29.59 -38.93
N TRP A 514 26.20 -29.55 -37.82
CA TRP A 514 27.33 -28.65 -37.64
C TRP A 514 28.55 -29.04 -38.49
N LEU A 515 28.58 -30.25 -39.06
CA LEU A 515 29.54 -30.61 -40.11
C LEU A 515 29.46 -29.63 -41.29
N PHE A 516 28.25 -29.21 -41.66
CA PHE A 516 28.01 -28.32 -42.79
C PHE A 516 27.98 -26.86 -42.34
N SER A 517 27.07 -26.55 -41.41
CA SER A 517 26.94 -25.21 -40.85
C SER A 517 26.02 -25.23 -39.62
N PRO A 518 26.30 -24.40 -38.59
CA PRO A 518 25.29 -24.06 -37.60
C PRO A 518 24.15 -23.24 -38.23
N PRO A 519 23.03 -23.00 -37.51
CA PRO A 519 21.98 -22.07 -37.96
C PRO A 519 22.54 -20.67 -38.24
N LEU A 520 22.17 -20.10 -39.39
CA LEU A 520 22.70 -18.86 -39.93
C LEU A 520 21.65 -17.74 -39.92
N THR A 521 22.10 -16.49 -39.96
CA THR A 521 21.19 -15.39 -40.35
C THR A 521 20.82 -15.50 -41.84
N ALA A 522 19.74 -14.84 -42.28
CA ALA A 522 19.33 -14.85 -43.69
C ALA A 522 20.46 -14.45 -44.65
N ALA A 523 21.20 -13.38 -44.31
CA ALA A 523 22.31 -12.89 -45.14
C ALA A 523 23.47 -13.90 -45.24
N GLU A 524 23.77 -14.58 -44.14
CA GLU A 524 24.79 -15.63 -44.10
C GLU A 524 24.33 -16.88 -44.86
N PHE A 525 23.06 -17.27 -44.73
CA PHE A 525 22.47 -18.38 -45.48
C PHE A 525 22.53 -18.15 -46.99
N ILE A 526 22.13 -16.97 -47.48
CA ILE A 526 22.20 -16.62 -48.90
C ILE A 526 23.65 -16.74 -49.42
N ARG A 527 24.63 -16.30 -48.62
CA ARG A 527 26.07 -16.42 -48.96
C ARG A 527 26.56 -17.86 -48.91
N TYR A 528 26.06 -18.68 -47.99
CA TYR A 528 26.38 -20.10 -47.90
C TYR A 528 25.84 -20.85 -49.12
N ALA A 529 24.54 -20.69 -49.42
CA ALA A 529 23.87 -21.29 -50.56
C ALA A 529 24.53 -20.91 -51.90
N GLY A 530 24.92 -19.64 -52.05
CA GLY A 530 25.64 -19.17 -53.24
C GLY A 530 27.01 -19.82 -53.45
N ARG A 531 27.74 -20.13 -52.37
CA ARG A 531 29.06 -20.80 -52.45
C ARG A 531 28.93 -22.26 -52.87
N THR A 532 27.95 -22.98 -52.34
CA THR A 532 27.75 -24.41 -52.65
C THR A 532 27.17 -24.67 -54.04
N ARG A 533 26.75 -23.63 -54.77
CA ARG A 533 26.16 -23.75 -56.11
C ARG A 533 27.22 -23.76 -57.23
N GLY A 534 28.44 -23.30 -56.92
CA GLY A 534 29.58 -23.27 -57.84
C GLY A 534 30.67 -24.31 -57.55
N ALA A 535 30.45 -25.17 -56.56
CA ALA A 535 31.19 -26.41 -56.32
C ALA A 535 30.43 -27.56 -56.95
#